data_AF-A0A2V6PR24-F1
#
_entry.id   AF-A0A2V6PR24-F1
#
_cell.length_a   1.000
_cell.length_b   1.000
_cell.length_c   1.000
_cell.angle_alpha   90.00
_cell.angle_beta   90.00
_cell.angle_gamma   90.00
#
_symmetry.space_group_name_H-M   'P 1'
#
loop_
_entity.id
_entity.type
_entity.pdbx_description
1 polymer ?
#
loop_
_entity_poly.entity_id
_entity_poly.type
_entity_poly.pdbx_seq_one_letter_code
_entity_poly.pdbx_strand_id
1 'polypeptide(L)' 'MVVRRHRRLKTLGTVVRFDGKDESGASRAWIRWSHPTTLPNPSLEPVDDLDLVEDQEAPEARGDGTRAKS' A
#
# COMPACT_ATOMS: atom_id res chain seq x y z
N MET A 1 2.13 -5.12 -4.69
CA MET A 1 2.76 -3.84 -4.28
C MET A 1 2.49 -3.69 -2.78
N VAL A 2 3.25 -2.92 -2.00
CA VAL A 2 2.90 -2.74 -0.57
C VAL A 2 2.20 -1.41 -0.41
N VAL A 3 0.90 -1.44 -0.14
CA VAL A 3 0.09 -0.24 0.12
C VAL A 3 0.02 -0.04 1.63
N ARG A 4 0.27 1.20 2.05
CA ARG A 4 0.21 1.61 3.46
C ARG A 4 -0.83 2.70 3.63
N ARG A 5 -1.53 2.68 4.75
CA ARG A 5 -2.44 3.74 5.15
C ARG A 5 -1.82 4.54 6.28
N HIS A 6 -1.77 5.86 6.12
CA HIS A 6 -1.36 6.74 7.21
C HIS A 6 -2.47 6.82 8.26
N ARG A 7 -2.17 6.48 9.51
CA ARG A 7 -3.18 6.45 10.59
C ARG A 7 -3.88 7.80 10.82
N ARG A 8 -3.11 8.89 10.82
CA ARG A 8 -3.60 10.28 11.01
C ARG A 8 -4.15 10.92 9.74
N LEU A 9 -3.38 10.94 8.66
CA LEU A 9 -3.75 11.63 7.41
C LEU A 9 -4.83 10.90 6.60
N LYS A 10 -5.14 9.64 6.93
CA LYS A 10 -6.11 8.79 6.22
C LYS A 10 -5.85 8.68 4.71
N THR A 11 -4.62 8.92 4.27
CA THR A 11 -4.18 8.76 2.89
C THR A 11 -3.53 7.38 2.69
N LEU A 12 -3.60 6.89 1.45
CA LEU A 12 -2.92 5.68 1.01
C LEU A 12 -1.62 6.05 0.31
N GLY A 13 -0.60 5.23 0.48
CA GLY A 13 0.68 5.42 -0.16
C GLY A 13 1.34 4.10 -0.49
N THR A 14 2.29 4.15 -1.42
CA THR A 14 3.07 2.99 -1.84
C THR A 14 4.44 3.04 -1.17
N VAL A 15 4.87 1.92 -0.57
CA VAL A 15 6.24 1.79 -0.10
C VAL A 15 7.19 1.75 -1.29
N VAL A 16 8.12 2.69 -1.36
CA VAL A 16 9.16 2.74 -2.40
C VAL A 16 10.50 2.18 -1.92
N ARG A 17 10.83 2.33 -0.63
CA ARG A 17 12.06 1.78 -0.03
C ARG A 17 11.91 1.67 1.49
N PHE A 18 12.53 0.67 2.10
CA PHE A 18 12.72 0.60 3.55
C PHE A 18 14.08 1.18 3.94
N ASP A 19 14.10 1.97 5.01
CA ASP A 19 15.33 2.52 5.59
C ASP A 19 15.93 1.49 6.56
N GLY A 20 16.86 0.69 6.06
CA GLY A 20 17.60 -0.30 6.84
C GLY A 20 16.91 -1.66 6.97
N LYS A 21 17.57 -2.72 6.49
CA LYS A 21 17.38 -4.08 7.02
C LYS A 21 18.40 -4.24 8.15
N ASP A 22 18.05 -3.82 9.36
CA ASP A 22 18.78 -4.33 10.53
C ASP A 22 18.03 -5.53 11.11
N GLU A 23 18.69 -6.24 12.02
CA GLU A 23 18.19 -7.46 12.65
C GLU A 23 16.89 -7.24 13.47
N SER A 24 16.49 -5.98 13.67
CA SER A 24 15.26 -5.58 14.39
C SER A 24 14.09 -5.23 13.44
N GLY A 25 14.32 -5.24 12.13
CA GLY A 25 13.32 -4.84 11.14
C GLY A 25 13.33 -3.34 10.85
N ALA A 26 12.98 -2.97 9.62
CA ALA A 26 12.98 -1.57 9.19
C ALA A 26 12.05 -0.73 10.06
N SER A 27 12.60 0.21 10.82
CA SER A 27 11.83 1.14 11.65
C SER A 27 11.13 2.22 10.82
N ARG A 28 11.63 2.49 9.60
CA ARG A 28 11.10 3.53 8.71
C ARG A 28 11.00 3.08 7.26
N ALA A 29 10.05 3.66 6.55
CA ALA A 29 9.81 3.40 5.14
C ALA A 29 9.61 4.73 4.38
N TRP A 30 10.21 4.82 3.20
CA TRP A 30 9.88 5.84 2.24
C TRP A 30 8.54 5.49 1.59
N ILE A 31 7.55 6.35 1.79
CA ILE A 31 6.20 6.20 1.25
C ILE A 31 5.94 7.31 0.24
N ARG A 32 5.54 6.92 -0.98
CA ARG A 32 4.95 7.85 -1.94
C ARG A 32 3.45 7.91 -1.71
N TRP A 33 2.96 9.03 -1.18
CA TRP A 33 1.54 9.21 -0.87
C TRP A 33 0.72 9.53 -2.11
N SER A 34 -0.43 8.88 -2.23
CA SER A 34 -1.48 9.23 -3.18
C SER A 34 -2.36 10.31 -2.56
N HIS A 35 -1.80 11.50 -2.34
CA HIS A 35 -2.55 12.67 -1.90
C HIS A 35 -2.55 13.74 -3.01
N PRO A 36 -3.72 14.25 -3.44
CA PRO A 36 -3.83 15.08 -4.64
C PRO A 36 -3.09 16.42 -4.58
N THR A 37 -2.78 16.94 -3.39
CA THR A 37 -2.32 18.34 -3.25
C THR A 37 -1.18 18.61 -2.26
N THR A 38 -0.83 17.68 -1.36
CA THR A 38 0.04 18.03 -0.21
C THR A 38 1.36 17.27 -0.15
N LEU A 39 1.49 16.11 -0.80
CA LEU A 39 2.66 15.24 -0.64
C LEU A 39 3.09 14.56 -1.95
N PRO A 40 3.49 15.33 -2.98
CA PRO A 40 3.98 14.76 -4.24
C PRO A 40 5.33 14.05 -4.07
N ASN A 41 6.11 14.45 -3.06
CA ASN A 41 7.40 13.85 -2.75
C ASN A 41 7.23 12.71 -1.74
N PRO A 42 7.95 11.59 -1.92
CA PRO A 42 7.99 10.53 -0.91
C PRO A 42 8.43 11.09 0.44
N SER A 43 7.78 10.66 1.51
CA SER A 43 8.16 11.01 2.89
C SER A 43 8.69 9.77 3.62
N LEU A 44 9.58 10.00 4.59
CA LEU A 44 10.18 8.94 5.41
C LEU A 44 9.39 8.79 6.70
N GLU A 45 8.59 7.73 6.78
CA GLU A 45 7.58 7.51 7.80
C GLU A 45 7.96 6.33 8.70
N PRO A 46 7.70 6.39 10.01
CA PRO A 46 7.88 5.24 10.89
C PRO A 46 6.86 4.16 10.53
N VAL A 47 7.30 2.89 10.48
CA VAL A 47 6.42 1.78 10.10
C VAL A 47 5.27 1.58 11.09
N ASP A 48 5.48 1.92 12.36
CA ASP A 48 4.48 1.80 13.42
C ASP A 48 3.27 2.75 13.26
N ASP A 49 3.42 3.85 12.50
CA ASP A 49 2.31 4.77 12.19
C ASP A 49 1.56 4.39 10.90
N LEU A 50 1.96 3.28 10.26
CA LEU A 50 1.48 2.83 8.96
C LEU A 50 0.77 1.48 9.04
N ASP A 51 -0.52 1.49 8.71
CA ASP A 51 -1.27 0.23 8.58
C ASP A 51 -0.90 -0.42 7.24
N LEU A 52 -0.61 -1.73 7.27
CA LEU A 52 -0.47 -2.52 6.04
C LEU A 52 -1.85 -2.78 5.45
N VAL A 53 -2.03 -2.35 4.20
CA VAL A 53 -3.16 -2.75 3.38
C VAL A 53 -2.61 -3.79 2.43
N GLU A 54 -2.94 -5.06 2.68
CA GLU A 54 -2.71 -6.09 1.67
C GLU A 54 -3.50 -5.67 0.43
N ASP A 55 -2.81 -5.57 -0.71
CA ASP A 55 -3.47 -5.42 -2.00
C ASP A 55 -4.50 -6.55 -2.06
N GLN A 56 -5.79 -6.23 -1.95
CA GLN A 56 -6.80 -7.18 -2.35
C GLN A 56 -6.52 -7.41 -3.83
N GLU A 57 -5.94 -8.57 -4.10
CA GLU A 57 -5.78 -9.13 -5.43
C GLU A 57 -7.05 -8.78 -6.20
N ALA A 58 -6.86 -8.03 -7.28
CA ALA A 58 -7.94 -7.54 -8.11
C ALA A 58 -8.95 -8.68 -8.32
N PRO A 59 -10.27 -8.42 -8.28
CA PRO A 59 -11.24 -9.49 -8.45
C PRO A 59 -10.88 -10.22 -9.74
N GLU A 60 -10.52 -11.50 -9.62
CA GLU A 60 -10.23 -12.34 -10.77
C GLU A 60 -11.35 -12.10 -11.77
N ALA A 61 -10.97 -11.58 -12.94
CA ALA A 61 -11.81 -11.61 -14.11
C ALA A 61 -12.04 -13.09 -14.45
N ARG A 62 -12.97 -13.74 -13.74
CA ARG A 62 -13.53 -15.01 -14.18
C ARG A 62 -14.48 -14.67 -15.30
N GLY A 63 -14.00 -15.02 -16.48
CA GLY A 63 -14.58 -14.75 -17.76
C GLY A 63 -16.05 -15.13 -17.85
N ASP A 64 -16.67 -14.37 -18.73
CA ASP A 64 -17.92 -14.63 -19.41
C ASP A 64 -18.02 -16.07 -19.97
N GLY A 65 -19.26 -16.55 -20.06
CA GLY A 65 -19.64 -17.69 -20.90
C GLY A 65 -19.81 -19.05 -20.21
N THR A 66 -21.06 -19.44 -19.90
CA THR A 66 -21.83 -20.36 -20.76
C THR A 66 -23.20 -20.67 -20.14
N ARG A 67 -24.24 -20.36 -20.92
CA ARG A 67 -25.62 -20.81 -20.77
C ARG A 67 -25.74 -22.30 -21.05
N ALA A 68 -26.37 -23.06 -20.15
CA ALA A 68 -27.19 -24.26 -20.46
C ALA A 68 -27.91 -24.72 -19.17
N LYS A 69 -29.22 -24.43 -18.99
CA LYS A 69 -30.33 -25.39 -19.19
C LYS A 69 -29.98 -26.85 -18.84
N SER A 70 -30.57 -27.34 -17.76
CA SER A 70 -31.35 -28.59 -17.71
C SER A 70 -32.28 -28.55 -16.51
#